data_AF-A0AAV4UCI8-F1
#
_entry.id   AF-A0AAV4UCI8-F1
#
_cell.length_a   1.000
_cell.length_b   1.000
_cell.length_c   1.000
_cell.angle_alpha   90.00
_cell.angle_beta   90.00
_cell.angle_gamma   90.00
#
_symmetry.space_group_name_H-M   'P 1'
#
loop_
_entity.id
_entity.type
_entity.pdbx_description
1 polymer ?
#
loop_
_entity_poly.entity_id
_entity_poly.type
_entity_poly.pdbx_seq_one_letter_code
_entity_poly.pdbx_strand_id
1 'polypeptide(L)'
;MDSVEVHIFSDASIVAYGAVAYFRYVNSRGEVGTSFVMSKSRISPLKKLSLPRLELMGALIAARLWKYLSKVFCGLVDGVFLWTDSEICLCWIKGSAREWKQFVSNRVLEIQDCTSPDRWKFCAGLENPADKLTRGENSHTLLNDSVW
;
A
#
# COMPACT_ATOMS: atom_id res chain seq x y z
N MET A 1 20.23 15.43 -10.02
CA MET A 1 19.00 15.00 -10.71
C MET A 1 17.97 14.81 -9.63
N ASP A 2 16.82 15.45 -9.78
CA ASP A 2 15.72 15.24 -8.84
C ASP A 2 15.10 13.88 -9.18
N SER A 3 15.21 12.91 -8.27
CA SER A 3 14.58 11.61 -8.46
C SER A 3 13.26 11.58 -7.72
N VAL A 4 12.21 11.07 -8.38
CA VAL A 4 10.85 10.99 -7.84
C VAL A 4 10.44 9.52 -7.73
N GLU A 5 10.13 9.10 -6.52
CA GLU A 5 9.67 7.76 -6.19
C GLU A 5 8.23 7.82 -5.66
N VAL A 6 7.48 6.74 -5.87
CA VAL A 6 6.16 6.55 -5.27
C VAL A 6 6.23 5.45 -4.22
N HIS A 7 5.79 5.76 -3.01
CA HIS A 7 5.69 4.81 -1.91
C HIS A 7 4.21 4.60 -1.58
N ILE A 8 3.74 3.36 -1.69
CA ILE A 8 2.35 3.00 -1.39
C ILE A 8 2.32 2.05 -0.21
N PHE A 9 1.69 2.47 0.86
CA PHE A 9 1.57 1.69 2.08
C PHE A 9 0.17 1.11 2.16
N SER A 10 0.08 -0.18 2.48
CA SER A 10 -1.18 -0.88 2.69
C SER A 10 -1.31 -1.31 4.13
N ASP A 11 -2.54 -1.35 4.61
CA ASP A 11 -2.87 -1.87 5.92
C ASP A 11 -4.30 -2.44 5.95
N ALA A 12 -4.58 -3.25 6.96
CA ALA A 12 -5.91 -3.72 7.26
C ALA A 12 -6.13 -3.97 8.75
N SER A 13 -7.32 -3.59 9.20
CA SER A 13 -7.92 -3.99 10.47
C SER A 13 -9.14 -4.87 10.23
N ILE A 14 -9.75 -5.38 11.31
CA ILE A 14 -11.03 -6.09 11.23
C ILE A 14 -12.18 -5.18 10.77
N VAL A 15 -12.01 -3.85 10.85
CA VAL A 15 -13.04 -2.84 10.54
C VAL A 15 -12.90 -2.30 9.13
N ALA A 16 -11.68 -2.05 8.67
CA ALA A 16 -11.41 -1.46 7.36
C ALA A 16 -10.03 -1.88 6.82
N TYR A 17 -9.84 -1.73 5.52
CA TYR A 17 -8.56 -2.00 4.84
C TYR A 17 -8.36 -0.99 3.71
N GLY A 18 -7.10 -0.74 3.35
CA GLY A 18 -6.82 0.23 2.31
C GLY A 18 -5.34 0.48 2.07
N ALA A 19 -5.08 1.59 1.38
CA ALA A 19 -3.74 2.03 1.06
C ALA A 19 -3.64 3.55 0.95
N VAL A 20 -2.44 4.07 1.15
CA VAL A 20 -2.06 5.47 0.96
C VAL A 20 -0.78 5.56 0.13
N ALA A 21 -0.73 6.52 -0.79
CA ALA A 21 0.40 6.77 -1.66
C ALA A 21 1.01 8.15 -1.38
N TYR A 22 2.35 8.18 -1.33
CA TYR A 22 3.16 9.38 -1.20
C TYR A 22 4.18 9.44 -2.33
N PHE A 23 4.52 10.65 -2.75
CA PHE A 23 5.78 10.91 -3.44
C PHE A 23 6.90 11.03 -2.42
N ARG A 24 8.06 10.51 -2.78
CA ARG A 24 9.35 10.83 -2.17
C ARG A 24 10.21 11.44 -3.27
N TYR A 25 10.79 12.61 -3.03
CA TYR A 25 11.69 13.25 -3.97
C TYR A 25 12.96 13.73 -3.30
N VAL A 26 14.06 13.74 -4.04
CA VAL A 26 15.32 14.34 -3.62
C VAL A 26 15.53 15.59 -4.45
N ASN A 27 15.68 16.75 -3.82
CA ASN A 27 15.89 18.00 -4.55
C ASN A 27 17.35 18.17 -4.98
N SER A 28 17.62 19.21 -5.78
CA SER A 28 18.98 19.55 -6.24
C SER A 28 20.01 19.80 -5.12
N ARG A 29 19.57 20.03 -3.88
CA ARG A 29 20.42 20.18 -2.68
C ARG A 29 20.64 18.88 -1.92
N GLY A 30 20.02 17.78 -2.36
CA GLY A 30 20.07 16.48 -1.69
C GLY A 30 19.08 16.31 -0.55
N GLU A 31 18.17 17.26 -0.33
CA GLU A 31 17.16 17.18 0.72
C GLU A 31 16.01 16.27 0.27
N VAL A 32 15.53 15.43 1.20
CA VAL A 32 14.42 14.50 0.95
C VAL A 32 13.12 15.19 1.35
N GLY A 33 12.18 15.28 0.40
CA GLY A 33 10.82 15.71 0.64
C GLY A 33 9.82 14.59 0.39
N THR A 34 8.68 14.66 1.07
CA THR A 34 7.54 13.76 0.85
C THR A 34 6.27 14.56 0.61
N SER A 35 5.35 14.03 -0.20
CA SER A 35 4.07 14.67 -0.46
C SER A 35 2.96 13.63 -0.60
N PHE A 36 1.85 13.84 0.09
CA PHE A 36 0.65 13.01 -0.06
C PHE A 36 0.13 13.07 -1.49
N VAL A 37 -0.22 11.91 -2.05
CA VAL A 37 -0.76 11.80 -3.42
C VAL A 37 -2.22 11.41 -3.38
N MET A 38 -2.51 10.25 -2.81
CA MET A 38 -3.86 9.68 -2.82
C MET A 38 -3.98 8.58 -1.77
N SER A 39 -5.14 8.49 -1.13
CA SER A 39 -5.51 7.34 -0.29
C SER A 39 -6.80 6.70 -0.76
N LYS A 40 -6.97 5.42 -0.43
CA LYS A 40 -8.19 4.67 -0.71
C LYS A 40 -8.45 3.63 0.37
N SER A 41 -9.62 3.70 0.99
CA SER A 41 -10.07 2.78 2.03
C SER A 41 -11.35 2.05 1.63
N ARG A 42 -11.62 0.93 2.29
CA ARG A 42 -12.87 0.16 2.22
C ARG A 42 -13.23 -0.40 3.59
N ILE A 43 -14.52 -0.42 3.91
CA ILE A 43 -15.03 -1.09 5.10
C ILE A 43 -14.92 -2.61 4.91
N SER A 44 -14.57 -3.31 5.98
CA SER A 44 -14.47 -4.76 6.02
C SER A 44 -15.83 -5.41 5.66
N PRO A 45 -15.86 -6.49 4.86
CA PRO A 45 -17.11 -7.12 4.45
C PRO A 45 -17.88 -7.70 5.64
N LEU A 46 -19.22 -7.71 5.54
CA LEU A 46 -20.09 -8.35 6.54
C LEU A 46 -19.77 -9.83 6.74
N LYS A 47 -19.36 -10.53 5.67
CA LYS A 47 -18.82 -11.88 5.77
C LYS A 47 -17.44 -11.81 6.40
N LYS A 48 -17.32 -12.34 7.62
CA LYS A 48 -16.05 -12.38 8.37
C LYS A 48 -14.93 -13.01 7.53
N LEU A 49 -13.91 -12.21 7.27
CA LEU A 49 -12.63 -12.65 6.74
C LEU A 49 -11.61 -12.69 7.89
N SER A 50 -10.61 -13.56 7.77
CA SER A 50 -9.47 -13.56 8.68
C SER A 50 -8.62 -12.31 8.43
N LEU A 51 -7.91 -11.83 9.47
CA LEU A 51 -7.04 -10.67 9.36
C LEU A 51 -6.02 -10.78 8.19
N PRO A 52 -5.33 -11.92 7.97
CA PRO A 52 -4.44 -12.06 6.81
C PRO A 52 -5.12 -11.86 5.45
N ARG A 53 -6.41 -12.24 5.34
CA ARG A 53 -7.16 -12.03 4.10
C ARG A 53 -7.56 -10.57 3.93
N LEU A 54 -7.75 -9.82 5.01
CA LEU A 54 -8.01 -8.38 4.96
C LEU A 54 -6.72 -7.62 4.61
N GLU A 55 -5.58 -8.02 5.18
CA GLU A 55 -4.25 -7.47 4.83
C GLU A 55 -3.97 -7.65 3.34
N LEU A 56 -4.24 -8.84 2.78
CA LEU A 56 -4.14 -9.09 1.33
C LEU A 56 -5.10 -8.22 0.50
N MET A 57 -6.26 -7.88 1.05
CA MET A 57 -7.21 -6.97 0.38
C MET A 57 -6.72 -5.52 0.42
N GLY A 58 -6.07 -5.09 1.50
CA GLY A 58 -5.36 -3.80 1.57
C GLY A 58 -4.24 -3.72 0.54
N ALA A 59 -3.42 -4.77 0.44
CA ALA A 59 -2.38 -4.88 -0.57
C ALA A 59 -2.95 -4.84 -2.00
N LEU A 60 -4.09 -5.49 -2.26
CA LEU A 60 -4.77 -5.40 -3.55
C LEU A 60 -5.21 -3.96 -3.88
N ILE A 61 -5.66 -3.19 -2.89
CA ILE A 61 -5.96 -1.76 -3.08
C ILE A 61 -4.69 -1.00 -3.46
N ALA A 62 -3.57 -1.23 -2.79
CA ALA A 62 -2.29 -0.58 -3.11
C ALA A 62 -1.83 -0.90 -4.55
N ALA A 63 -1.92 -2.16 -4.98
CA ALA A 63 -1.55 -2.57 -6.34
C ALA A 63 -2.42 -1.88 -7.41
N ARG A 64 -3.74 -1.82 -7.18
CA ARG A 64 -4.68 -1.11 -8.06
C ARG A 64 -4.45 0.39 -8.06
N LEU A 65 -4.10 0.97 -6.90
CA LEU A 65 -3.77 2.39 -6.78
C LEU A 65 -2.54 2.70 -7.64
N TRP A 66 -1.47 1.90 -7.56
CA TRP A 66 -0.32 2.05 -8.45
C TRP A 66 -0.69 1.92 -9.94
N LYS A 67 -1.52 0.94 -10.31
CA LYS A 67 -1.97 0.77 -11.70
C LYS A 67 -2.72 2.00 -12.23
N TYR A 68 -3.39 2.74 -11.36
CA TYR A 68 -3.99 4.04 -11.70
C TYR A 68 -2.93 5.14 -11.77
N LEU A 69 -2.14 5.32 -10.72
CA LEU A 69 -1.14 6.39 -10.61
C LEU A 69 -0.05 6.30 -11.69
N SER A 70 0.35 5.10 -12.09
CA SER A 70 1.36 4.89 -13.15
C SER A 70 0.92 5.40 -14.52
N LYS A 71 -0.40 5.47 -14.77
CA LYS A 71 -0.96 6.09 -15.98
C LYS A 71 -1.00 7.61 -15.86
N VAL A 72 -1.37 8.11 -14.68
CA VAL A 72 -1.48 9.55 -14.40
C VAL A 72 -0.11 10.23 -14.41
N PHE A 73 0.90 9.58 -13.82
CA PHE A 73 2.26 10.09 -13.67
C PHE A 73 3.27 9.39 -14.58
N CYS A 74 2.81 9.01 -15.79
CA CYS A 74 3.66 8.35 -16.77
C CYS A 74 4.87 9.22 -17.13
N GLY A 75 6.08 8.67 -16.99
CA GLY A 75 7.34 9.37 -17.28
C GLY A 75 7.85 10.31 -16.18
N LEU A 76 7.10 10.48 -15.08
CA LEU A 76 7.54 11.30 -13.93
C LEU A 76 8.26 10.47 -12.85
N VAL A 77 7.82 9.22 -12.66
CA VAL A 77 8.24 8.39 -11.52
C VAL A 77 9.38 7.46 -11.91
N ASP A 78 10.51 7.57 -11.21
CA ASP A 78 11.70 6.73 -11.41
C ASP A 78 11.59 5.37 -10.72
N GLY A 79 10.85 5.31 -9.61
CA GLY A 79 10.75 4.12 -8.76
C GLY A 79 9.41 3.99 -8.05
N VAL A 80 8.99 2.76 -7.78
CA VAL A 80 7.80 2.49 -6.96
C VAL A 80 8.05 1.38 -5.97
N PHE A 81 7.60 1.61 -4.74
CA PHE A 81 7.71 0.69 -3.62
C PHE A 81 6.33 0.50 -2.99
N LEU A 82 5.97 -0.75 -2.74
CA LEU A 82 4.72 -1.12 -2.07
C LEU A 82 5.05 -1.75 -0.72
N TRP A 83 4.35 -1.32 0.32
CA TRP A 83 4.67 -1.66 1.70
C TRP A 83 3.47 -2.32 2.39
N THR A 84 3.77 -3.33 3.20
CA THR A 84 2.83 -3.96 4.13
C THR A 84 3.59 -4.34 5.39
N ASP A 85 2.90 -4.31 6.53
CA ASP A 85 3.39 -4.79 7.82
C ASP A 85 2.99 -6.24 8.12
N SER A 86 2.38 -6.91 7.15
CA SER A 86 2.05 -8.32 7.25
C SER A 86 3.05 -9.18 6.49
N GLU A 87 3.88 -9.91 7.23
CA GLU A 87 4.80 -10.89 6.66
C GLU A 87 4.06 -12.03 5.93
N ILE A 88 2.85 -12.40 6.40
CA ILE A 88 2.01 -13.42 5.75
C ILE A 88 1.54 -12.90 4.39
N CYS A 89 1.05 -11.66 4.33
CA CYS A 89 0.64 -11.01 3.09
C CYS A 89 1.83 -10.91 2.12
N LEU A 90 2.99 -10.47 2.61
CA LEU A 90 4.21 -10.35 1.82
C LEU A 90 4.67 -11.71 1.25
N CYS A 91 4.62 -12.76 2.06
CA CYS A 91 4.93 -14.13 1.65
C CYS A 91 3.99 -14.60 0.53
N TRP A 92 2.69 -14.38 0.66
CA TRP A 92 1.73 -14.72 -0.39
C TRP A 92 1.97 -13.98 -1.70
N ILE A 93 2.29 -12.68 -1.63
CA ILE A 93 2.53 -11.84 -2.81
C ILE A 93 3.82 -12.25 -3.53
N LYS A 94 4.86 -12.64 -2.78
CA LYS A 94 6.14 -13.06 -3.36
C LYS A 94 6.16 -14.52 -3.84
N GLY A 95 5.30 -15.37 -3.28
CA GLY A 95 5.18 -16.76 -3.67
C GLY A 95 4.41 -16.97 -4.98
N SER A 96 4.34 -18.24 -5.40
CA SER A 96 3.58 -18.65 -6.57
C SER A 96 2.09 -18.68 -6.26
N ALA A 97 1.28 -17.87 -6.95
CA ALA A 97 -0.16 -17.80 -6.70
C ALA A 97 -0.88 -19.16 -6.81
N ARG A 98 -0.34 -20.11 -7.59
CA ARG A 98 -0.91 -21.44 -7.81
C ARG A 98 -0.84 -22.34 -6.57
N GLU A 99 0.02 -22.02 -5.62
CA GLU A 99 0.18 -22.77 -4.36
C GLU A 99 -0.89 -22.41 -3.34
N TRP A 100 -1.61 -21.31 -3.56
CA TRP A 100 -2.57 -20.78 -2.61
C TRP A 100 -4.01 -21.25 -2.87
N LYS A 101 -4.81 -21.30 -1.81
CA LYS A 101 -6.26 -21.51 -1.94
C LYS A 101 -6.89 -20.39 -2.76
N GLN A 102 -7.95 -20.72 -3.50
CA GLN A 102 -8.59 -19.86 -4.51
C GLN A 102 -8.79 -18.39 -4.11
N PHE A 103 -9.20 -18.09 -2.88
CA PHE A 103 -9.37 -16.70 -2.42
C PHE A 103 -8.05 -15.91 -2.52
N VAL A 104 -6.98 -16.47 -1.97
CA VAL A 104 -5.64 -15.85 -1.92
C VAL A 104 -5.04 -15.87 -3.32
N SER A 105 -5.09 -17.01 -4.00
CA SER A 105 -4.56 -17.20 -5.35
C SER A 105 -5.06 -16.13 -6.33
N ASN A 106 -6.39 -15.93 -6.42
CA ASN A 106 -6.97 -14.96 -7.35
C ASN A 106 -6.52 -13.52 -7.07
N ARG A 107 -6.30 -13.16 -5.80
CA ARG A 107 -5.89 -11.81 -5.41
C ARG A 107 -4.40 -11.59 -5.61
N VAL A 108 -3.59 -12.61 -5.32
CA VAL A 108 -2.15 -12.60 -5.61
C VAL A 108 -1.92 -12.47 -7.12
N LEU A 109 -2.64 -13.23 -7.95
CA LEU A 109 -2.57 -13.07 -9.41
C LEU A 109 -2.84 -11.63 -9.85
N GLU A 110 -3.92 -11.02 -9.34
CA GLU A 110 -4.23 -9.64 -9.69
C GLU A 110 -3.18 -8.63 -9.18
N ILE A 111 -2.62 -8.83 -7.99
CA ILE A 111 -1.52 -8.00 -7.47
C ILE A 111 -0.29 -8.12 -8.37
N GLN A 112 0.07 -9.33 -8.77
CA GLN A 112 1.22 -9.61 -9.62
C GLN A 112 1.03 -9.07 -11.05
N ASP A 113 -0.20 -9.05 -11.57
CA ASP A 113 -0.56 -8.41 -12.84
C ASP A 113 -0.46 -6.88 -12.79
N CYS A 114 -0.59 -6.28 -11.60
CA CYS A 114 -0.50 -4.83 -11.41
C CYS A 114 0.92 -4.36 -11.06
N THR A 115 1.70 -5.19 -10.36
CA THR A 115 3.00 -4.84 -9.77
C THR A 115 3.92 -6.05 -9.72
N SER A 116 5.23 -5.86 -10.00
CA SER A 116 6.21 -6.92 -9.76
C SER A 116 6.31 -7.24 -8.24
N PRO A 117 6.37 -8.53 -7.84
CA PRO A 117 6.61 -8.96 -6.47
C PRO A 117 7.85 -8.33 -5.80
N ASP A 118 8.90 -8.01 -6.56
CA ASP A 118 10.15 -7.47 -6.02
C ASP A 118 10.01 -6.06 -5.43
N ARG A 119 8.96 -5.35 -5.85
CA ARG A 119 8.62 -4.01 -5.38
C ARG A 119 7.93 -4.03 -4.02
N TRP A 120 7.49 -5.20 -3.56
CA TRP A 120 6.84 -5.37 -2.26
C TRP A 120 7.87 -5.54 -1.15
N LYS A 121 7.74 -4.70 -0.13
CA LYS A 121 8.64 -4.61 1.03
C LYS A 121 7.84 -4.69 2.32
N PHE A 122 8.52 -5.10 3.37
CA PHE A 122 7.99 -5.07 4.73
C PHE A 122 8.25 -3.69 5.35
N CYS A 123 7.27 -3.14 6.06
CA CYS A 123 7.45 -2.00 6.97
C CYS A 123 6.91 -2.38 8.35
N ALA A 124 7.54 -1.95 9.43
CA ALA A 124 6.97 -2.19 10.76
C ALA A 124 5.65 -1.41 10.92
N GLY A 125 4.66 -1.99 11.60
CA GLY A 125 3.32 -1.38 11.72
C GLY A 125 3.32 0.02 12.35
N LEU A 126 4.24 0.30 13.28
CA LEU A 126 4.39 1.64 13.88
C LEU A 126 4.88 2.71 12.89
N GLU A 127 5.52 2.28 11.80
CA GLU A 127 6.03 3.14 10.73
C GLU A 127 5.09 3.14 9.51
N ASN A 128 3.96 2.43 9.60
CA ASN A 128 3.02 2.28 8.49
C ASN A 128 1.99 3.44 8.51
N PRO A 129 2.07 4.42 7.60
CA PRO A 129 1.12 5.53 7.55
C PRO A 129 -0.32 5.09 7.27
N ALA A 130 -0.51 3.89 6.71
CA ALA A 130 -1.83 3.33 6.42
C ALA A 130 -2.58 2.84 7.68
N ASP A 131 -1.92 2.67 8.83
CA ASP A 131 -2.57 2.22 10.08
C ASP A 131 -3.69 3.18 10.52
N LYS A 132 -3.46 4.49 10.38
CA LYS A 132 -4.46 5.53 10.69
C LYS A 132 -5.70 5.43 9.80
N LEU A 133 -5.54 4.95 8.57
CA LEU A 133 -6.62 4.79 7.61
C LEU A 133 -7.54 3.60 7.96
N THR A 134 -7.06 2.59 8.69
CA THR A 134 -7.81 1.36 8.99
C THR A 134 -8.37 1.31 10.41
N ARG A 135 -7.79 2.07 11.34
CA ARG A 135 -8.26 2.19 12.73
C ARG A 135 -9.31 3.29 12.92
N GLY A 136 -9.34 4.25 11.99
CA GLY A 136 -10.17 5.44 12.08
C GLY A 136 -9.53 6.47 13.00
N GLU A 137 -9.30 7.67 12.48
CA GLU A 137 -8.66 8.78 13.20
C GLU A 137 -9.57 10.00 13.16
N ASN A 138 -9.53 10.82 14.22
CA ASN A 138 -10.28 12.08 14.24
C ASN A 138 -9.63 13.09 13.28
N SER A 139 -10.44 13.81 12.50
CA SER A 139 -10.01 14.91 11.64
C SER A 139 -9.08 15.93 12.31
N HIS A 140 -9.30 16.25 13.60
CA HIS A 140 -8.44 17.19 14.34
C HIS A 140 -7.06 16.61 14.65
N THR A 141 -6.96 15.31 14.91
CA THR A 141 -5.68 14.62 15.10
C THR A 141 -4.93 14.54 13.77
N LEU A 142 -5.65 14.18 12.69
CA LEU A 142 -5.09 14.02 11.36
C LEU A 142 -4.46 15.33 10.84
N LEU A 143 -5.07 16.49 11.11
CA LEU A 143 -4.56 17.79 10.66
C LEU A 143 -3.22 18.18 11.31
N ASN A 144 -2.89 17.63 12.48
CA ASN A 144 -1.66 17.93 13.21
C ASN A 144 -0.64 16.79 13.12
N ASP A 145 -0.88 15.85 12.22
CA ASP A 145 -0.11 14.63 12.11
C ASP A 145 1.08 14.83 11.18
N SER A 146 2.30 14.65 11.68
CA SER A 146 3.51 14.82 10.87
C SER A 146 3.70 13.76 9.79
N VAL A 147 2.89 12.69 9.81
CA VAL A 147 2.91 11.60 8.83
C VAL A 147 1.92 11.85 7.67
N TRP A 148 0.87 12.65 7.88
CA TRP A 148 -0.21 12.89 6.91
C TRP A 148 -0.16 14.27 6.27
#